data_AF-A0A0D3CX50-F1
#
_entry.id   AF-A0A0D3CX50-F1
#
_cell.length_a   1.000
_cell.length_b   1.000
_cell.length_c   1.000
_cell.angle_alpha   90.00
_cell.angle_beta   90.00
_cell.angle_gamma   90.00
#
_symmetry.space_group_name_H-M   'P 1'
#
loop_
_entity.id
_entity.type
_entity.pdbx_description
1 polymer ?
#
loop_
_entity_poly.entity_id
_entity_poly.type
_entity_poly.pdbx_seq_one_letter_code
_entity_poly.pdbx_strand_id
1 'polypeptide(L)'
;MKETSSTNRRSECKGKGVFKHNLGAQSNLGAQTIATLGDRLAGENDGEPVHDFVLMKTAQTNKHTGEIDDGVVRDVFSLIETQKEVEDTRLSQLQTDLDATSTASTNLSRIRINEIVESSVPKKKGRLVGLGRRDRSISPSAPQPYVDPEGLMDQLKDKYDRIAALEQKMADQEAGWEATKKQNEQMMEMMKRMYSNEQFP
;
A
#
# COMPACT_ATOMS: atom_id res chain seq x y z
N MET A 1 8.59 22.30 56.12
CA MET A 1 8.14 21.06 55.47
C MET A 1 8.90 20.92 54.16
N LYS A 2 9.61 19.81 53.92
CA LYS A 2 10.33 19.60 52.65
C LYS A 2 9.33 19.00 51.65
N GLU A 3 8.94 19.77 50.65
CA GLU A 3 8.17 19.26 49.51
C GLU A 3 9.09 18.43 48.62
N THR A 4 8.85 17.13 48.55
CA THR A 4 9.57 16.23 47.65
C THR A 4 8.89 16.26 46.28
N SER A 5 9.43 17.02 45.33
CA SER A 5 9.02 17.03 43.93
C SER A 5 9.58 15.81 43.17
N SER A 6 9.20 14.60 43.59
CA SER A 6 9.57 13.41 42.81
C SER A 6 8.65 13.29 41.59
N THR A 7 9.09 13.81 40.44
CA THR A 7 8.42 13.56 39.17
C THR A 7 8.59 12.08 38.79
N ASN A 8 7.51 11.30 38.90
CA ASN A 8 7.51 9.89 38.49
C ASN A 8 7.71 9.78 36.97
N ARG A 9 8.61 8.89 36.51
CA ARG A 9 8.84 8.59 35.09
C ARG A 9 7.55 8.31 34.30
N ARG A 10 6.50 7.78 34.95
CA ARG A 10 5.18 7.53 34.34
C ARG A 10 4.36 8.79 34.05
N SER A 11 4.52 9.89 34.80
CA SER A 11 3.81 11.14 34.52
C SER A 11 4.37 11.85 33.28
N GLU A 12 5.67 11.71 33.02
CA GLU A 12 6.32 12.20 31.79
C GLU A 12 5.79 11.49 30.51
N CYS A 13 5.23 10.30 30.66
CA CYS A 13 4.65 9.50 29.57
C CYS A 13 3.13 9.65 29.40
N LYS A 14 2.50 10.68 30.00
CA LYS A 14 1.04 10.88 29.97
C LYS A 14 0.23 9.63 30.38
N GLY A 15 0.77 8.80 31.28
CA GLY A 15 0.13 7.54 31.71
C GLY A 15 0.24 6.37 30.72
N LYS A 16 0.91 6.52 29.57
CA LYS A 16 0.95 5.49 28.51
C LYS A 16 2.03 4.40 28.67
N GLY A 17 2.66 4.30 29.84
CA GLY A 17 3.66 3.26 30.14
C GLY A 17 5.05 3.53 29.56
N VAL A 18 5.96 2.56 29.74
CA VAL A 18 7.34 2.59 29.21
C VAL A 18 7.37 1.90 27.85
N PHE A 19 8.13 2.44 26.91
CA PHE A 19 8.37 1.82 25.61
C PHE A 19 8.94 0.41 25.77
N LYS A 20 8.30 -0.58 25.18
CA LYS A 20 8.73 -1.98 25.14
C LYS A 20 8.85 -2.43 23.68
N HIS A 21 9.90 -3.17 23.35
CA HIS A 21 10.02 -3.89 22.09
C HIS A 21 9.91 -5.39 22.41
N ASN A 22 9.08 -6.12 21.66
CA ASN A 22 8.81 -7.54 21.89
C ASN A 22 9.63 -8.47 20.99
N LEU A 23 10.55 -7.88 20.21
CA LEU A 23 11.54 -8.61 19.42
C LEU A 23 12.63 -9.15 20.35
N GLY A 24 12.59 -10.44 20.63
CA GLY A 24 13.61 -11.14 21.42
C GLY A 24 14.82 -11.54 20.59
N ALA A 25 15.81 -12.16 21.24
CA ALA A 25 16.85 -12.90 20.54
C ALA A 25 16.35 -14.31 20.24
N GLN A 26 16.59 -14.81 19.02
CA GLN A 26 16.49 -16.24 18.77
C GLN A 26 17.82 -16.87 19.16
N SER A 27 17.76 -17.96 19.93
CA SER A 27 18.90 -18.67 20.50
C SER A 27 19.97 -19.08 19.48
N ASN A 28 19.65 -19.05 18.18
CA ASN A 28 20.47 -19.56 17.09
C ASN A 28 20.76 -18.50 16.01
N LEU A 29 20.02 -17.38 15.97
CA LEU A 29 20.05 -16.38 14.88
C LEU A 29 20.39 -14.95 15.35
N GLY A 30 20.66 -14.75 16.65
CA GLY A 30 20.91 -13.42 17.21
C GLY A 30 19.63 -12.61 17.42
N ALA A 31 19.73 -11.27 17.42
CA ALA A 31 18.59 -10.39 17.66
C ALA A 31 17.56 -10.49 16.52
N GLN A 32 16.30 -10.77 16.85
CA GLN A 32 15.22 -10.83 15.85
C GLN A 32 14.93 -9.41 15.34
N THR A 33 15.09 -9.20 14.04
CA THR A 33 14.73 -7.96 13.34
C THR A 33 13.42 -8.14 12.57
N ILE A 34 12.79 -7.03 12.15
CA ILE A 34 11.60 -7.06 11.28
C ILE A 34 11.85 -7.90 10.02
N ALA A 35 13.04 -7.80 9.41
CA ALA A 35 13.39 -8.57 8.22
C ALA A 35 13.43 -10.08 8.50
N THR A 36 14.14 -10.50 9.55
CA THR A 36 14.21 -11.93 9.94
C THR A 36 12.87 -12.50 10.38
N LEU A 37 11.97 -11.64 10.89
CA LEU A 37 10.61 -12.05 11.20
C LEU A 37 9.80 -12.27 9.91
N GLY A 38 10.01 -11.42 8.90
CA GLY A 38 9.39 -11.56 7.58
C GLY A 38 9.77 -12.87 6.90
N ASP A 39 11.05 -13.19 6.85
CA ASP A 39 11.54 -14.44 6.22
C ASP A 39 10.95 -15.68 6.89
N ARG A 40 10.85 -15.67 8.22
CA ARG A 40 10.23 -16.77 8.98
C ARG A 40 8.75 -16.90 8.67
N LEU A 41 8.02 -15.79 8.72
CA LEU A 41 6.59 -15.81 8.44
C LEU A 41 6.30 -16.20 6.98
N ALA A 42 7.16 -15.81 6.03
CA ALA A 42 7.06 -16.27 4.65
C ALA A 42 7.28 -17.78 4.55
N GLY A 43 8.28 -18.33 5.25
CA GLY A 43 8.49 -19.78 5.33
C GLY A 43 7.31 -20.55 5.93
N GLU A 44 6.60 -19.95 6.90
CA GLU A 44 5.36 -20.51 7.47
C GLU A 44 4.15 -20.39 6.53
N ASN A 45 4.17 -19.45 5.57
CA ASN A 45 3.12 -19.22 4.56
C ASN A 45 3.52 -19.77 3.18
N ASP A 46 4.11 -20.96 3.12
CA ASP A 46 4.49 -21.63 1.86
C ASP A 46 5.41 -20.80 0.93
N GLY A 47 6.14 -19.84 1.50
CA GLY A 47 7.01 -18.90 0.77
C GLY A 47 6.35 -17.58 0.39
N GLU A 48 5.05 -17.40 0.65
CA GLU A 48 4.33 -16.16 0.34
C GLU A 48 4.68 -15.04 1.34
N PRO A 49 5.01 -13.83 0.85
CA PRO A 49 5.37 -12.72 1.72
C PRO A 49 4.17 -12.23 2.54
N VAL A 50 4.33 -12.19 3.86
CA VAL A 50 3.31 -11.66 4.77
C VAL A 50 3.22 -10.14 4.64
N HIS A 51 1.99 -9.62 4.67
CA HIS A 51 1.74 -8.20 4.60
C HIS A 51 2.45 -7.41 5.72
N ASP A 52 3.01 -6.26 5.34
CA ASP A 52 3.79 -5.35 6.18
C ASP A 52 3.10 -4.93 7.49
N PHE A 53 1.79 -4.69 7.47
CA PHE A 53 1.03 -4.38 8.69
C PHE A 53 0.99 -5.58 9.65
N VAL A 54 0.77 -6.78 9.13
CA VAL A 54 0.71 -8.03 9.91
C VAL A 54 2.08 -8.34 10.49
N LEU A 55 3.13 -8.13 9.70
CA LEU A 55 4.52 -8.26 10.13
C LEU A 55 4.85 -7.31 11.29
N MET A 56 4.45 -6.04 11.18
CA MET A 56 4.66 -5.04 12.23
C MET A 56 3.83 -5.38 13.49
N LYS A 57 2.58 -5.82 13.33
CA LYS A 57 1.68 -6.18 14.46
C LYS A 57 2.30 -7.33 15.23
N THR A 58 2.72 -8.36 14.52
CA THR A 58 3.39 -9.56 15.08
C THR A 58 4.67 -9.20 15.83
N ALA A 59 5.46 -8.25 15.32
CA ALA A 59 6.68 -7.81 15.98
C ALA A 59 6.42 -7.07 17.31
N GLN A 60 5.27 -6.41 17.42
CA GLN A 60 4.91 -5.59 18.59
C GLN A 60 3.97 -6.32 19.56
N THR A 61 3.39 -7.46 19.16
CA THR A 61 2.58 -8.30 20.03
C THR A 61 3.45 -9.09 20.99
N ASN A 62 3.10 -9.06 22.28
CA ASN A 62 3.74 -9.87 23.30
C ASN A 62 3.31 -11.34 23.14
N LYS A 63 4.28 -12.25 23.06
CA LYS A 63 4.05 -13.69 22.82
C LYS A 63 3.29 -14.39 23.96
N HIS A 64 3.36 -13.86 25.18
CA HIS A 64 2.73 -14.47 26.34
C HIS A 64 1.30 -13.96 26.58
N THR A 65 1.03 -12.70 26.27
CA THR A 65 -0.29 -12.08 26.49
C THR A 65 -1.12 -12.01 25.22
N GLY A 66 -0.50 -12.10 24.03
CA GLY A 66 -1.19 -11.91 22.75
C GLY A 66 -1.53 -10.44 22.45
N GLU A 67 -1.12 -9.49 23.30
CA GLU A 67 -1.48 -8.08 23.19
C GLU A 67 -0.26 -7.16 22.98
N ILE A 68 -0.51 -5.93 22.50
CA ILE A 68 0.49 -4.88 22.41
C ILE A 68 0.53 -4.11 23.75
N ASP A 69 1.62 -4.28 24.50
CA ASP A 69 1.83 -3.66 25.81
C ASP A 69 1.98 -2.12 25.77
N ASP A 70 2.57 -1.56 24.70
CA ASP A 70 2.76 -0.11 24.55
C ASP A 70 1.45 0.53 24.10
N GLY A 71 0.84 1.33 24.99
CA GLY A 71 -0.44 1.96 24.74
C GLY A 71 -0.44 2.92 23.55
N VAL A 72 0.66 3.64 23.29
CA VAL A 72 0.75 4.51 22.10
C VAL A 72 0.89 3.68 20.84
N VAL A 73 1.68 2.60 20.87
CA VAL A 73 1.81 1.71 19.70
C VAL A 73 0.46 1.06 19.40
N ARG A 74 -0.26 0.61 20.44
CA ARG A 74 -1.61 0.07 20.29
C ARG A 74 -2.58 1.06 19.63
N ASP A 75 -2.59 2.33 20.04
CA ASP A 75 -3.40 3.38 19.39
C ASP A 75 -3.06 3.53 17.90
N VAL A 76 -1.76 3.46 17.54
CA VAL A 76 -1.29 3.56 16.15
C VAL A 76 -1.74 2.37 15.31
N PHE A 77 -1.65 1.16 15.84
CA PHE A 77 -2.15 -0.03 15.14
C PHE A 77 -3.65 0.03 14.90
N SER A 78 -4.42 0.51 15.88
CA SER A 78 -5.86 0.72 15.72
C SER A 78 -6.16 1.73 14.62
N LEU A 79 -5.43 2.85 14.55
CA LEU A 79 -5.59 3.84 13.49
C LEU A 79 -5.29 3.28 12.09
N ILE A 80 -4.24 2.47 11.96
CA ILE A 80 -3.88 1.83 10.68
C ILE A 80 -4.94 0.81 10.28
N GLU A 81 -5.49 0.06 11.24
CA GLU A 81 -6.57 -0.91 11.02
C GLU A 81 -7.84 -0.22 10.51
N THR A 82 -8.25 0.90 11.12
CA THR A 82 -9.38 1.70 10.64
C THR A 82 -9.12 2.32 9.27
N GLN A 83 -7.92 2.83 9.00
CA GLN A 83 -7.60 3.37 7.67
C GLN A 83 -7.60 2.28 6.58
N LYS A 84 -7.15 1.08 6.90
CA LYS A 84 -7.24 -0.06 5.99
C LYS A 84 -8.70 -0.37 5.65
N GLU A 85 -9.58 -0.46 6.65
CA GLU A 85 -11.01 -0.72 6.45
C GLU A 85 -11.70 0.38 5.63
N VAL A 86 -11.33 1.65 5.84
CA VAL A 86 -11.83 2.78 5.04
C VAL A 86 -11.38 2.69 3.58
N GLU A 87 -10.11 2.36 3.31
CA GLU A 87 -9.66 2.19 1.92
C GLU A 87 -10.29 0.95 1.26
N ASP A 88 -10.44 -0.17 1.99
CA ASP A 88 -11.10 -1.38 1.50
C ASP A 88 -12.57 -1.12 1.13
N THR A 89 -13.30 -0.34 1.95
CA THR A 89 -14.68 0.06 1.65
C THR A 89 -14.78 1.04 0.48
N ARG A 90 -13.84 2.00 0.35
CA ARG A 90 -13.77 2.90 -0.80
C ARG A 90 -13.48 2.15 -2.10
N LEU A 91 -12.56 1.18 -2.08
CA LEU A 91 -12.24 0.36 -3.23
C LEU A 91 -13.37 -0.59 -3.61
N SER A 92 -14.05 -1.17 -2.60
CA SER A 92 -15.27 -1.96 -2.82
C SER A 92 -16.39 -1.13 -3.43
N GLN A 93 -16.55 0.14 -3.03
CA GLN A 93 -17.51 1.07 -3.64
C GLN A 93 -17.14 1.47 -5.08
N LEU A 94 -15.86 1.46 -5.44
CA LEU A 94 -15.41 1.67 -6.83
C LEU A 94 -15.55 0.41 -7.69
N GLN A 95 -15.73 -0.76 -7.07
CA GLN A 95 -15.89 -2.05 -7.74
C GLN A 95 -17.35 -2.46 -7.98
N THR A 96 -18.34 -1.60 -7.73
CA THR A 96 -19.75 -1.93 -7.99
C THR A 96 -20.15 -2.04 -9.47
N ASP A 97 -19.21 -1.93 -10.42
CA ASP A 97 -19.49 -2.07 -11.86
C ASP A 97 -18.77 -3.21 -12.59
N LEU A 98 -17.99 -4.10 -11.95
CA LEU A 98 -17.45 -5.28 -12.66
C LEU A 98 -17.46 -6.56 -11.81
N ASP A 99 -18.09 -7.59 -12.37
CA ASP A 99 -18.32 -8.92 -11.82
C ASP A 99 -17.09 -9.58 -11.14
N ALA A 100 -17.30 -9.98 -9.88
CA ALA A 100 -16.94 -11.26 -9.29
C ALA A 100 -15.67 -12.03 -9.76
N THR A 101 -14.47 -11.43 -9.78
CA THR A 101 -13.22 -12.17 -9.48
C THR A 101 -12.07 -11.23 -9.13
N SER A 102 -12.10 -10.60 -7.96
CA SER A 102 -10.90 -9.95 -7.43
C SER A 102 -10.87 -10.02 -5.93
N THR A 103 -10.23 -11.08 -5.43
CA THR A 103 -9.55 -11.12 -4.13
C THR A 103 -8.36 -10.13 -4.16
N ALA A 104 -8.57 -8.89 -4.57
CA ALA A 104 -7.55 -7.85 -4.58
C ALA A 104 -7.45 -7.32 -3.15
N SER A 105 -6.69 -8.03 -2.32
CA SER A 105 -6.40 -7.62 -0.95
C SER A 105 -5.65 -6.28 -0.96
N THR A 106 -6.36 -5.19 -0.69
CA THR A 106 -5.82 -3.84 -0.64
C THR A 106 -5.18 -3.51 0.69
N ASN A 107 -4.02 -4.13 0.80
CA ASN A 107 -3.01 -3.92 1.78
C ASN A 107 -2.39 -2.51 1.62
N LEU A 108 -2.42 -1.69 2.69
CA LEU A 108 -1.78 -0.37 2.73
C LEU A 108 -0.30 -0.47 2.37
N SER A 109 0.20 0.45 1.55
CA SER A 109 1.61 0.45 1.17
C SER A 109 2.53 0.65 2.38
N ARG A 110 3.73 0.04 2.34
CA ARG A 110 4.79 0.22 3.34
C ARG A 110 5.09 1.69 3.66
N ILE A 111 5.05 2.53 2.63
CA ILE A 111 5.29 3.98 2.72
C ILE A 111 4.19 4.63 3.56
N ARG A 112 2.91 4.37 3.25
CA ARG A 112 1.77 4.92 3.99
C ARG A 112 1.74 4.45 5.44
N ILE A 113 2.04 3.17 5.68
CA ILE A 113 2.17 2.61 7.04
C ILE A 113 3.25 3.35 7.83
N ASN A 114 4.43 3.56 7.24
CA ASN A 114 5.52 4.27 7.89
C ASN A 114 5.18 5.76 8.17
N GLU A 115 4.48 6.45 7.27
CA GLU A 115 4.02 7.84 7.48
C GLU A 115 3.08 7.96 8.70
N ILE A 116 2.11 7.05 8.82
CA ILE A 116 1.16 7.03 9.94
C ILE A 116 1.90 6.75 11.26
N VAL A 117 2.85 5.81 11.24
CA VAL A 117 3.66 5.49 12.41
C VAL A 117 4.54 6.68 12.82
N GLU A 118 5.25 7.30 11.87
CA GLU A 118 6.17 8.41 12.17
C GLU A 118 5.45 9.69 12.63
N SER A 119 4.24 9.95 12.15
CA SER A 119 3.43 11.11 12.55
C SER A 119 2.78 10.93 13.93
N SER A 120 2.45 9.69 14.30
CA SER A 120 1.70 9.40 15.55
C SER A 120 2.60 9.06 16.75
N VAL A 121 3.83 8.58 16.50
CA VAL A 121 4.78 8.17 17.54
C VAL A 121 5.70 9.36 17.88
N PRO A 122 5.62 9.96 19.09
CA PRO A 122 6.57 11.00 19.50
C PRO A 122 8.03 10.54 19.35
N LYS A 123 8.82 11.34 18.63
CA LYS A 123 10.24 11.11 18.32
C LYS A 123 11.11 11.33 19.58
N LYS A 124 11.10 10.36 20.50
CA LYS A 124 11.99 10.32 21.68
C LYS A 124 13.15 9.34 21.46
N LYS A 125 14.32 9.67 22.00
CA LYS A 125 15.51 8.79 21.97
C LYS A 125 15.15 7.42 22.56
N GLY A 126 15.43 6.34 21.80
CA GLY A 126 15.15 4.96 22.20
C GLY A 126 13.78 4.41 21.81
N ARG A 127 12.92 5.18 21.13
CA ARG A 127 11.62 4.73 20.62
C ARG A 127 11.71 4.44 19.12
N LEU A 128 11.85 3.17 18.75
CA LEU A 128 11.91 2.73 17.35
C LEU A 128 10.64 1.93 17.02
N VAL A 129 9.78 2.52 16.19
CA VAL A 129 8.52 1.89 15.72
C VAL A 129 8.51 2.03 14.19
N GLY A 130 8.01 1.01 13.49
CA GLY A 130 7.98 0.96 12.03
C GLY A 130 8.79 -0.21 11.44
N LEU A 131 8.73 -0.37 10.12
CA LEU A 131 9.29 -1.53 9.41
C LEU A 131 10.77 -1.39 9.05
N GLY A 132 11.38 -0.25 9.35
CA GLY A 132 12.76 0.04 8.99
C GLY A 132 12.97 0.20 7.48
N ARG A 133 14.08 0.87 7.15
CA ARG A 133 14.45 1.46 5.85
C ARG A 133 13.39 2.44 5.33
N ARG A 134 13.66 3.72 5.59
CA ARG A 134 13.44 4.76 4.57
C ARG A 134 14.03 4.20 3.29
N ASP A 135 13.32 4.33 2.17
CA ASP A 135 14.01 4.34 0.90
C ASP A 135 15.25 5.19 1.11
N ARG A 136 16.42 4.64 0.80
CA ARG A 136 17.59 5.49 0.68
C ARG A 136 17.18 6.51 -0.36
N SER A 137 16.81 7.72 0.08
CA SER A 137 17.41 8.89 -0.52
C SER A 137 18.89 8.54 -0.54
N ILE A 138 19.32 8.21 -1.75
CA ILE A 138 20.61 7.66 -2.09
C ILE A 138 21.66 8.27 -1.16
N SER A 139 22.36 7.43 -0.38
CA SER A 139 23.49 7.91 0.41
C SER A 139 24.43 8.65 -0.55
N PRO A 140 24.73 9.95 -0.37
CA PRO A 140 25.58 10.71 -1.29
C PRO A 140 27.01 10.14 -1.41
N SER A 141 27.37 9.20 -0.53
CA SER A 141 28.72 8.67 -0.35
C SER A 141 28.94 7.27 -0.94
N ALA A 142 27.93 6.63 -1.55
CA ALA A 142 28.12 5.37 -2.28
C ALA A 142 28.33 5.68 -3.77
N PRO A 143 29.32 5.08 -4.45
CA PRO A 143 29.44 5.21 -5.90
C PRO A 143 28.13 4.72 -6.53
N GLN A 144 27.32 5.63 -7.05
CA GLN A 144 26.23 5.24 -7.92
C GLN A 144 26.88 4.60 -9.15
N PRO A 145 26.33 3.51 -9.71
CA PRO A 145 26.57 3.22 -11.11
C PRO A 145 26.30 4.52 -11.85
N TYR A 146 27.33 5.10 -12.49
CA TYR A 146 27.15 6.31 -13.27
C TYR A 146 26.19 5.94 -14.41
N VAL A 147 24.94 6.34 -14.27
CA VAL A 147 23.94 6.23 -15.33
C VAL A 147 23.97 7.56 -16.05
N ASP A 148 24.30 7.51 -17.34
CA ASP A 148 24.38 8.67 -18.20
C ASP A 148 23.03 9.43 -18.22
N PRO A 149 22.97 10.67 -17.70
CA PRO A 149 21.73 11.44 -17.64
C PRO A 149 21.13 11.70 -19.02
N GLU A 150 21.97 11.92 -20.02
CA GLU A 150 21.58 12.12 -21.41
C GLU A 150 20.92 10.87 -22.00
N GLY A 151 21.54 9.69 -21.84
CA GLY A 151 20.95 8.43 -22.31
C GLY A 151 19.60 8.09 -21.67
N LEU A 152 19.35 8.50 -20.43
CA LEU A 152 18.04 8.36 -19.78
C LEU A 152 16.99 9.29 -20.38
N MET A 153 17.36 10.54 -20.72
CA MET A 153 16.44 11.46 -21.38
C MET A 153 16.07 10.97 -22.78
N ASP A 154 17.03 10.43 -23.53
CA ASP A 154 16.76 9.87 -24.85
C ASP A 154 15.84 8.65 -24.77
N GLN A 155 16.07 7.75 -23.80
CA GLN A 155 15.20 6.59 -23.60
C GLN A 155 13.79 6.99 -23.17
N LEU A 156 13.68 8.04 -22.36
CA LEU A 156 12.38 8.56 -21.93
C LEU A 156 11.62 9.14 -23.12
N LYS A 157 12.31 9.88 -23.99
CA LYS A 157 11.74 10.47 -25.21
C LYS A 157 11.27 9.39 -26.19
N ASP A 158 12.08 8.35 -26.44
CA ASP A 158 11.69 7.21 -27.28
C ASP A 158 10.42 6.51 -26.76
N LYS A 159 10.32 6.34 -25.44
CA LYS A 159 9.10 5.78 -24.82
C LYS A 159 7.88 6.69 -25.01
N TYR A 160 8.04 8.01 -24.90
CA TYR A 160 6.93 8.95 -25.16
C TYR A 160 6.48 8.90 -26.63
N ASP A 161 7.42 8.87 -27.57
CA ASP A 161 7.10 8.77 -29.00
C ASP A 161 6.37 7.46 -29.32
N ARG A 162 6.80 6.35 -28.70
CA ARG A 162 6.13 5.05 -28.82
C ARG A 162 4.72 5.06 -28.23
N ILE A 163 4.50 5.74 -27.11
CA ILE A 163 3.16 5.88 -26.50
C ILE A 163 2.26 6.66 -27.46
N ALA A 164 2.71 7.80 -27.98
CA ALA A 164 1.94 8.61 -28.93
C ALA A 164 1.54 7.82 -30.19
N ALA A 165 2.47 7.01 -30.73
CA ALA A 165 2.18 6.15 -31.88
C ALA A 165 1.13 5.05 -31.57
N LEU A 166 1.18 4.47 -30.37
CA LEU A 166 0.19 3.48 -29.94
C LEU A 166 -1.18 4.10 -29.70
N GLU A 167 -1.24 5.28 -29.08
CA GLU A 167 -2.47 6.05 -28.88
C GLU A 167 -3.14 6.41 -30.20
N GLN A 168 -2.36 6.88 -31.18
CA GLN A 168 -2.88 7.17 -32.52
C GLN A 168 -3.48 5.91 -33.18
N LYS A 169 -2.79 4.77 -33.08
CA LYS A 169 -3.30 3.52 -33.65
C LYS A 169 -4.61 3.06 -33.00
N MET A 170 -4.76 3.27 -31.69
CA MET A 170 -6.03 2.98 -31.00
C MET A 170 -7.15 3.92 -31.48
N ALA A 171 -6.86 5.21 -31.64
CA ALA A 171 -7.83 6.18 -32.15
C ALA A 171 -8.29 5.85 -33.58
N ASP A 172 -7.34 5.48 -34.47
CA ASP A 172 -7.67 5.08 -35.85
C ASP A 172 -8.52 3.81 -35.88
N GLN A 173 -8.21 2.84 -34.99
CA GLN A 173 -8.98 1.61 -34.87
C GLN A 173 -10.40 1.87 -34.33
N GLU A 174 -10.53 2.75 -33.33
CA GLU A 174 -11.82 3.15 -32.77
C GLU A 174 -12.68 3.86 -33.83
N ALA A 175 -12.09 4.79 -34.60
CA ALA A 175 -12.77 5.45 -35.71
C ALA A 175 -13.26 4.44 -36.77
N GLY A 176 -12.45 3.41 -37.08
CA GLY A 176 -12.85 2.34 -37.98
C GLY A 176 -14.02 1.49 -37.45
N TRP A 177 -14.01 1.18 -36.15
CA TRP A 177 -15.09 0.47 -35.49
C TRP A 177 -16.39 1.28 -35.44
N GLU A 178 -16.31 2.56 -35.09
CA GLU A 178 -17.48 3.45 -35.05
C GLU A 178 -18.08 3.70 -36.44
N ALA A 179 -17.25 3.82 -37.49
CA ALA A 179 -17.75 3.90 -38.87
C ALA A 179 -18.52 2.63 -39.27
N THR A 180 -18.01 1.46 -38.91
CA THR A 180 -18.66 0.17 -39.18
C THR A 180 -19.96 0.02 -38.40
N LYS A 181 -19.95 0.40 -37.12
CA LYS A 181 -21.13 0.38 -36.25
C LYS A 181 -22.23 1.30 -36.78
N LYS A 182 -21.89 2.52 -37.19
CA LYS A 182 -22.83 3.47 -37.79
C LYS A 182 -23.44 2.94 -39.08
N GLN A 183 -22.66 2.28 -39.94
CA GLN A 183 -23.17 1.63 -41.14
C GLN A 183 -24.18 0.51 -40.77
N ASN A 184 -23.87 -0.30 -39.77
CA ASN A 184 -24.76 -1.37 -39.31
C ASN A 184 -26.06 -0.82 -38.70
N GLU A 185 -26.00 0.25 -37.92
CA GLU A 185 -27.18 0.95 -37.40
C GLU A 185 -28.05 1.50 -38.53
N GLN A 186 -27.45 2.13 -39.55
CA GLN A 186 -28.19 2.60 -40.73
C GLN A 186 -28.92 1.47 -41.44
N MET A 187 -28.27 0.31 -41.59
CA MET A 187 -28.87 -0.87 -42.21
C MET A 187 -30.05 -1.41 -41.38
N MET A 188 -29.89 -1.47 -40.05
CA MET A 188 -30.94 -1.89 -39.13
C MET A 188 -32.15 -0.95 -39.18
N GLU A 189 -31.93 0.37 -39.21
CA GLU A 189 -32.98 1.37 -39.35
C GLU A 189 -33.71 1.27 -40.69
N MET A 190 -32.99 0.98 -41.77
CA MET A 190 -33.58 0.79 -43.09
C MET A 190 -34.48 -0.45 -43.12
N MET A 191 -34.03 -1.57 -42.53
CA MET A 191 -34.85 -2.77 -42.33
C MET A 191 -36.11 -2.47 -41.50
N LYS A 192 -35.95 -1.80 -40.36
CA LYS A 192 -37.07 -1.45 -39.48
C LYS A 192 -38.13 -0.60 -40.18
N ARG A 193 -37.72 0.31 -41.06
CA ARG A 193 -38.63 1.13 -41.88
C ARG A 193 -39.39 0.31 -42.93
N MET A 194 -38.74 -0.66 -43.54
CA MET A 194 -39.38 -1.60 -44.48
C MET A 194 -40.47 -2.43 -43.78
N TYR A 195 -40.17 -2.97 -42.60
CA TYR A 195 -41.11 -3.80 -41.84
C TYR A 195 -42.22 -3.01 -41.11
N SER A 196 -42.05 -1.69 -40.91
CA SER A 196 -43.09 -0.84 -40.30
C SER A 196 -44.15 -0.37 -41.31
N ASN A 197 -43.88 -0.48 -42.61
CA ASN A 197 -44.80 -0.10 -43.68
C ASN A 197 -45.78 -1.23 -44.09
N GLU A 198 -45.72 -2.41 -43.43
CA GLU A 198 -46.64 -3.53 -43.62
C GLU A 198 -47.73 -3.62 -42.53
N GLN A 199 -47.98 -2.55 -41.76
CA GLN A 199 -49.25 -2.44 -41.06
C GLN A 199 -50.35 -2.16 -42.08
N PHE A 200 -50.96 -3.25 -42.55
CA PHE A 200 -52.12 -3.29 -43.42
C PHE A 200 -53.23 -2.33 -42.95
N PRO A 201 -53.89 -1.58 -43.85
CA PRO A 201 -55.21 -1.00 -43.57
C PRO A 201 -56.27 -2.08 -43.37
#